data_AF-A0A2G6JT46-F1
#
_entry.id   AF-A0A2G6JT46-F1
#
_cell.length_a   1.000
_cell.length_b   1.000
_cell.length_c   1.000
_cell.angle_alpha   90.00
_cell.angle_beta   90.00
_cell.angle_gamma   90.00
#
_symmetry.space_group_name_H-M   'P 1'
#
loop_
_entity.id
_entity.type
_entity.pdbx_description
1 polymer ?
#
loop_
_entity_poly.entity_id
_entity_poly.type
_entity_poly.pdbx_seq_one_letter_code
_entity_poly.pdbx_strand_id
1 'polypeptide(L)'
;MSPVTEVIAFGTGLRVAIDFVDELGTDEGVLVGNTASGLVHVLGEHRATATYPEREFRVNAGALHQYVSTSPTSTCYLAEVRPGLELPVISLEGMRAVTVGRVKREKRTFMRINTECGASFTAQDADSVHVGGPSAKCVREIQVGDEVACFTAHGRATHLGEEVEEFIEEF
;
A
#
# COMPACT_ATOMS: atom_id res chain seq x y z
N MET A 1 -3.82 12.31 6.89
CA MET A 1 -2.79 12.99 6.09
C MET A 1 -1.55 13.15 6.93
N SER A 2 -0.37 12.83 6.41
CA SER A 2 0.90 13.00 7.11
C SER A 2 2.01 13.45 6.15
N PRO A 3 2.88 14.39 6.54
CA PRO A 3 4.04 14.79 5.76
C PRO A 3 5.05 13.64 5.60
N VAL A 4 5.62 13.54 4.40
CA VAL A 4 6.77 12.67 4.12
C VAL A 4 8.02 13.28 4.76
N THR A 5 8.73 12.47 5.54
CA THR A 5 9.95 12.87 6.26
C THR A 5 11.21 12.40 5.53
N GLU A 6 11.12 11.32 4.77
CA GLU A 6 12.26 10.74 4.05
C GLU A 6 11.82 9.97 2.80
N VAL A 7 12.61 10.10 1.74
CA VAL A 7 12.50 9.32 0.50
C VAL A 7 13.87 8.78 0.14
N ILE A 8 14.05 7.46 0.14
CA ILE A 8 15.34 6.81 -0.11
C ILE A 8 15.23 5.68 -1.13
N ALA A 9 16.28 5.49 -1.92
CA ALA A 9 16.39 4.31 -2.77
C ALA A 9 16.50 3.04 -1.90
N PHE A 10 15.80 1.97 -2.29
CA PHE A 10 15.64 0.78 -1.45
C PHE A 10 15.82 -0.52 -2.25
N GLY A 11 17.06 -0.80 -2.64
CA GLY A 11 17.47 -2.11 -3.17
C GLY A 11 16.58 -2.68 -4.30
N THR A 12 16.59 -4.01 -4.44
CA THR A 12 15.77 -4.74 -5.41
C THR A 12 15.24 -6.01 -4.76
N GLY A 13 13.96 -6.31 -4.98
CA GLY A 13 13.32 -7.47 -4.36
C GLY A 13 12.01 -7.85 -5.04
N LEU A 14 11.25 -8.76 -4.42
CA LEU A 14 9.95 -9.19 -4.95
C LEU A 14 8.87 -8.14 -4.65
N ARG A 15 8.32 -7.55 -5.70
CA ARG A 15 7.12 -6.71 -5.65
C ARG A 15 5.88 -7.59 -5.76
N VAL A 16 4.86 -7.26 -5.00
CA VAL A 16 3.53 -7.84 -5.09
C VAL A 16 2.61 -6.82 -5.77
N ALA A 17 1.97 -7.24 -6.86
CA ALA A 17 0.78 -6.55 -7.38
C ALA A 17 -0.44 -7.45 -7.16
N ILE A 18 -1.53 -6.80 -6.78
CA ILE A 18 -2.82 -7.42 -6.52
C ILE A 18 -3.72 -7.04 -7.70
N ASP A 19 -4.24 -8.05 -8.39
CA ASP A 19 -5.27 -7.89 -9.40
C ASP A 19 -6.59 -8.34 -8.79
N PHE A 20 -7.55 -7.43 -8.74
CA PHE A 20 -8.91 -7.69 -8.30
C PHE A 20 -9.76 -8.29 -9.42
N VAL A 21 -10.89 -8.90 -9.05
CA VAL A 21 -11.87 -9.45 -10.01
C VAL A 21 -12.83 -8.38 -10.57
N ASP A 22 -12.69 -7.14 -10.11
CA ASP A 22 -13.54 -6.00 -10.46
C ASP A 22 -12.66 -4.78 -10.71
N GLU A 23 -13.23 -3.78 -11.38
CA GLU A 23 -12.59 -2.48 -11.61
C GLU A 23 -12.57 -1.66 -10.31
N LEU A 24 -11.51 -0.88 -10.13
CA LEU A 24 -11.36 0.07 -9.03
C LEU A 24 -11.61 1.49 -9.54
N GLY A 25 -12.28 2.30 -8.74
CA GLY A 25 -12.39 3.74 -8.96
C GLY A 25 -11.03 4.46 -8.94
N THR A 26 -11.00 5.70 -9.44
CA THR A 26 -9.77 6.49 -9.61
C THR A 26 -9.01 6.81 -8.32
N ASP A 27 -9.71 6.80 -7.19
CA ASP A 27 -9.23 7.04 -5.83
C ASP A 27 -9.34 5.79 -4.94
N GLU A 28 -9.79 4.67 -5.50
CA GLU A 28 -9.82 3.38 -4.81
C GLU A 28 -8.43 2.76 -4.76
N GLY A 29 -8.15 2.09 -3.64
CA GLY A 29 -6.85 1.49 -3.37
C GLY A 29 -6.85 0.60 -2.14
N VAL A 30 -5.66 0.14 -1.73
CA VAL A 30 -5.48 -0.65 -0.49
C VAL A 30 -4.57 0.08 0.48
N LEU A 31 -4.68 -0.24 1.77
CA LEU A 31 -3.74 0.24 2.79
C LEU A 31 -2.57 -0.72 2.92
N VAL A 32 -1.35 -0.22 2.74
CA VAL A 32 -0.11 -1.02 2.78
C VAL A 32 0.98 -0.30 3.56
N GLY A 33 1.72 -1.01 4.42
CA GLY A 33 2.81 -0.43 5.22
C GLY A 33 3.90 -1.44 5.56
N ASN A 34 5.10 -0.97 5.88
CA ASN A 34 6.17 -1.85 6.35
C ASN A 34 5.87 -2.41 7.76
N THR A 35 5.04 -1.72 8.54
CA THR A 35 4.53 -2.15 9.84
C THR A 35 3.00 -2.25 9.78
N ALA A 36 2.41 -3.09 10.63
CA ALA A 36 0.96 -3.23 10.71
C ALA A 36 0.28 -1.98 11.30
N SER A 37 1.02 -1.19 12.09
CA SER A 37 0.53 -0.01 12.79
C SER A 37 0.55 1.26 11.95
N GLY A 38 1.25 1.28 10.81
CA GLY A 38 1.41 2.46 9.96
C GLY A 38 1.32 2.13 8.47
N LEU A 39 0.14 2.32 7.90
CA LEU A 39 -0.19 2.00 6.52
C LEU A 39 -0.33 3.27 5.67
N VAL A 40 -0.06 3.16 4.37
CA VAL A 40 -0.25 4.19 3.34
C VAL A 40 -1.32 3.73 2.35
N HIS A 41 -2.18 4.65 1.91
CA HIS A 41 -3.19 4.38 0.88
C HIS A 41 -2.55 4.33 -0.51
N VAL A 42 -2.45 3.12 -1.06
CA VAL A 42 -1.87 2.85 -2.38
C VAL A 42 -3.00 2.67 -3.39
N LEU A 43 -3.04 3.56 -4.39
CA LEU A 43 -4.13 3.64 -5.35
C LEU A 43 -4.04 2.59 -6.46
N GLY A 44 -5.17 2.30 -7.08
CA GLY A 44 -5.26 1.53 -8.32
C GLY A 44 -4.45 2.16 -9.47
N GLU A 45 -4.00 1.30 -10.39
CA GLU A 45 -3.24 1.66 -11.61
C GLU A 45 -4.19 2.25 -12.68
N HIS A 46 -4.97 3.26 -12.30
CA HIS A 46 -5.95 3.94 -13.17
C HIS A 46 -5.29 5.01 -14.07
N ARG A 47 -4.00 5.27 -13.92
CA ARG A 47 -3.32 6.36 -14.64
C ARG A 47 -2.44 5.73 -15.72
N ALA A 48 -2.82 5.94 -16.98
CA ALA A 48 -1.96 5.58 -18.10
C ALA A 48 -0.62 6.30 -17.99
N THR A 49 0.47 5.58 -18.27
CA THR A 49 1.80 6.17 -18.35
C THR A 49 2.29 6.15 -19.79
N ALA A 50 3.43 6.80 -20.06
CA ALA A 50 4.05 6.71 -21.38
C ALA A 50 4.44 5.27 -21.78
N THR A 51 4.51 4.36 -20.80
CA THR A 51 5.05 3.01 -20.96
C THR A 51 3.98 1.93 -20.84
N TYR A 52 2.86 2.19 -20.16
CA TYR A 52 1.82 1.18 -19.90
C TYR A 52 0.40 1.78 -19.95
N PRO A 53 -0.59 1.03 -20.51
CA PRO A 53 -1.99 1.39 -20.38
C PRO A 53 -2.46 1.24 -18.93
N GLU A 54 -3.57 1.91 -18.59
CA GLU A 54 -4.23 1.74 -17.30
C GLU A 54 -4.71 0.31 -17.09
N ARG A 55 -4.73 -0.10 -15.83
CA ARG A 55 -5.19 -1.41 -15.36
C ARG A 55 -6.02 -1.16 -14.11
N GLU A 56 -7.25 -0.73 -14.33
CA GLU A 56 -8.16 -0.27 -13.28
C GLU A 56 -8.47 -1.34 -12.22
N PHE A 57 -8.21 -2.62 -12.50
CA PHE A 57 -8.33 -3.74 -11.55
C PHE A 57 -7.05 -4.00 -10.72
N ARG A 58 -5.94 -3.28 -10.94
CA ARG A 58 -4.62 -3.59 -10.36
C ARG A 58 -4.19 -2.55 -9.34
N VAL A 59 -3.63 -3.02 -8.22
CA VAL A 59 -2.80 -2.20 -7.32
C VAL A 59 -1.37 -2.74 -7.29
N ASN A 60 -0.39 -1.87 -7.54
CA ASN A 60 1.03 -2.18 -7.35
C ASN A 60 1.41 -2.05 -5.87
N ALA A 61 0.95 -3.02 -5.07
CA ALA A 61 0.83 -2.93 -3.62
C ALA A 61 2.14 -2.63 -2.88
N GLY A 62 3.27 -3.24 -3.22
CA GLY A 62 4.54 -2.97 -2.53
C GLY A 62 5.50 -4.16 -2.49
N ALA A 63 6.51 -4.10 -1.62
CA ALA A 63 7.45 -5.18 -1.37
C ALA A 63 6.82 -6.34 -0.57
N LEU A 64 7.28 -7.57 -0.83
CA LEU A 64 6.74 -8.81 -0.27
C LEU A 64 6.50 -8.82 1.27
N HIS A 65 7.37 -8.15 2.03
CA HIS A 65 7.36 -8.14 3.50
C HIS A 65 6.33 -7.18 4.11
N GLN A 66 5.72 -6.31 3.30
CA GLN A 66 4.82 -5.30 3.83
C GLN A 66 3.47 -5.91 4.23
N TYR A 67 2.81 -5.26 5.16
CA TYR A 67 1.46 -5.56 5.58
C TYR A 67 0.44 -4.90 4.67
N VAL A 68 -0.70 -5.56 4.44
CA VAL A 68 -1.90 -5.00 3.80
C VAL A 68 -3.08 -5.14 4.76
N SER A 69 -3.94 -4.13 4.81
CA SER A 69 -5.19 -4.20 5.59
C SER A 69 -6.12 -5.29 5.02
N THR A 70 -6.61 -6.16 5.90
CA THR A 70 -7.64 -7.17 5.61
C THR A 70 -8.99 -6.79 6.23
N SER A 71 -8.96 -5.89 7.21
CA SER A 71 -10.15 -5.27 7.81
C SER A 71 -9.75 -3.94 8.47
N PRO A 72 -10.70 -3.15 9.00
CA PRO A 72 -10.38 -1.93 9.75
C PRO A 72 -9.44 -2.14 10.95
N THR A 73 -9.32 -3.38 11.46
CA THR A 73 -8.54 -3.70 12.66
C THR A 73 -7.52 -4.82 12.44
N SER A 74 -7.39 -5.36 11.23
CA SER A 74 -6.46 -6.46 10.95
C SER A 74 -5.68 -6.24 9.67
N THR A 75 -4.48 -6.83 9.64
CA THR A 75 -3.58 -6.84 8.48
C THR A 75 -3.06 -8.25 8.24
N CYS A 76 -2.52 -8.50 7.06
CA CYS A 76 -1.68 -9.67 6.81
C CYS A 76 -0.49 -9.27 5.95
N TYR A 77 0.52 -10.13 5.83
CA TYR A 77 1.62 -9.85 4.91
C TYR A 77 1.15 -9.92 3.45
N LEU A 78 1.70 -9.07 2.58
CA LEU A 78 1.56 -9.20 1.12
C LEU A 78 2.04 -10.56 0.61
N ALA A 79 2.96 -11.19 1.35
CA ALA A 79 3.40 -12.57 1.13
C ALA A 79 2.29 -13.62 1.31
N GLU A 80 1.23 -13.30 2.05
CA GLU A 80 0.13 -14.20 2.40
C GLU A 80 -1.09 -14.02 1.50
N VAL A 81 -1.24 -12.87 0.83
CA VAL A 81 -2.33 -12.64 -0.13
C VAL A 81 -2.36 -13.72 -1.21
N ARG A 82 -3.54 -14.30 -1.44
CA ARG A 82 -3.82 -15.33 -2.47
C ARG A 82 -5.10 -14.99 -3.22
N PRO A 83 -5.28 -15.49 -4.46
CA PRO A 83 -6.57 -15.43 -5.14
C PRO A 83 -7.70 -16.02 -4.28
N GLY A 84 -8.87 -15.40 -4.32
CA GLY A 84 -10.03 -15.76 -3.50
C GLY A 84 -10.09 -15.06 -2.15
N LEU A 85 -9.01 -14.41 -1.69
CA LEU A 85 -9.07 -13.53 -0.52
C LEU A 85 -9.84 -12.25 -0.88
N GLU A 86 -10.73 -11.80 0.00
CA GLU A 86 -11.35 -10.48 -0.11
C GLU A 86 -10.54 -9.46 0.68
N LEU A 87 -10.24 -8.32 0.05
CA LEU A 87 -9.56 -7.21 0.70
C LEU A 87 -10.46 -5.97 0.71
N PRO A 88 -10.41 -5.13 1.76
CA PRO A 88 -11.02 -3.82 1.75
C PRO A 88 -10.30 -2.93 0.73
N VAL A 89 -11.04 -2.49 -0.28
CA VAL A 89 -10.67 -1.38 -1.14
C VAL A 89 -11.26 -0.11 -0.54
N ILE A 90 -10.42 0.91 -0.39
CA ILE A 90 -10.75 2.16 0.31
C ILE A 90 -10.68 3.33 -0.67
N SER A 91 -11.66 4.22 -0.59
CA SER A 91 -11.77 5.49 -1.33
C SER A 91 -12.08 6.64 -0.36
N LEU A 92 -12.31 7.85 -0.89
CA LEU A 92 -12.78 8.98 -0.09
C LEU A 92 -14.24 8.82 0.36
N GLU A 93 -15.05 8.06 -0.37
CA GLU A 93 -16.47 7.82 -0.10
C GLU A 93 -16.71 6.66 0.89
N GLY A 94 -15.73 5.77 1.07
CA GLY A 94 -15.84 4.68 2.03
C GLY A 94 -14.97 3.49 1.70
N MET A 95 -15.44 2.31 2.09
CA MET A 95 -14.77 1.04 1.80
C MET A 95 -15.75 -0.01 1.31
N ARG A 96 -15.26 -0.87 0.42
CA ARG A 96 -15.97 -2.07 -0.04
C ARG A 96 -15.00 -3.25 -0.11
N ALA A 97 -15.51 -4.46 0.06
CA ALA A 97 -14.70 -5.66 -0.13
C ALA A 97 -14.65 -6.04 -1.61
N VAL A 98 -13.45 -6.35 -2.11
CA VAL A 98 -13.25 -6.83 -3.49
C VAL A 98 -12.37 -8.07 -3.46
N THR A 99 -12.78 -9.10 -4.19
CA THR A 99 -12.04 -10.37 -4.24
C THR A 99 -10.76 -10.22 -5.08
N VAL A 100 -9.65 -10.75 -4.57
CA VAL A 100 -8.40 -10.87 -5.31
C VAL A 100 -8.53 -11.97 -6.36
N GLY A 101 -8.34 -11.62 -7.63
CA GLY A 101 -8.34 -12.56 -8.75
C GLY A 101 -6.96 -13.14 -9.06
N ARG A 102 -5.91 -12.34 -8.94
CA ARG A 102 -4.53 -12.79 -9.18
C ARG A 102 -3.53 -12.00 -8.33
N VAL A 103 -2.48 -12.68 -7.87
CA VAL A 103 -1.33 -12.04 -7.23
C VAL A 103 -0.11 -12.21 -8.12
N LYS A 104 0.44 -11.11 -8.63
CA LYS A 104 1.65 -11.11 -9.47
C LYS A 104 2.86 -10.76 -8.62
N ARG A 105 3.90 -11.61 -8.65
CA ARG A 105 5.17 -11.37 -7.96
C ARG A 105 6.32 -11.29 -8.95
N GLU A 106 7.08 -10.21 -8.91
CA GLU A 106 8.22 -10.01 -9.82
C GLU A 106 9.31 -9.14 -9.20
N LYS A 107 10.56 -9.32 -9.64
CA LYS A 107 11.68 -8.52 -9.13
C LYS A 107 11.60 -7.08 -9.65
N ARG A 108 11.68 -6.10 -8.74
CA ARG A 108 11.70 -4.66 -9.06
C ARG A 108 12.60 -3.91 -8.08
N THR A 109 13.10 -2.77 -8.55
CA THR A 109 13.78 -1.77 -7.72
C THR A 109 12.74 -1.03 -6.88
N PHE A 110 13.06 -0.74 -5.63
CA PHE A 110 12.16 -0.01 -4.74
C PHE A 110 12.76 1.31 -4.28
N MET A 111 11.87 2.14 -3.75
CA MET A 111 12.16 3.28 -2.91
C MET A 111 11.35 3.13 -1.61
N ARG A 112 11.89 3.63 -0.50
CA ARG A 112 11.18 3.69 0.80
C ARG A 112 10.80 5.12 1.09
N ILE A 113 9.55 5.29 1.51
CA ILE A 113 8.95 6.55 1.93
C ILE A 113 8.61 6.40 3.41
N ASN A 114 9.08 7.33 4.23
CA ASN A 114 8.72 7.41 5.65
C ASN A 114 7.89 8.68 5.90
N THR A 115 6.94 8.62 6.82
CA THR A 115 6.05 9.74 7.16
C THR A 115 6.16 10.14 8.62
N GLU A 116 5.73 11.36 8.93
CA GLU A 116 5.78 11.92 10.28
C GLU A 116 4.91 11.15 11.28
N CYS A 117 3.80 10.55 10.82
CA CYS A 117 2.93 9.73 11.66
C CYS A 117 3.48 8.30 11.90
N GLY A 118 4.70 8.00 11.44
CA GLY A 118 5.35 6.71 11.62
C GLY A 118 4.97 5.64 10.58
N ALA A 119 4.11 5.97 9.61
CA ALA A 119 3.84 5.06 8.50
C ALA A 119 5.06 5.01 7.57
N SER A 120 5.34 3.84 7.00
CA SER A 120 6.39 3.71 6.00
C SER A 120 6.00 2.74 4.90
N PHE A 121 6.44 3.02 3.68
CA PHE A 121 6.01 2.32 2.48
C PHE A 121 7.19 2.03 1.56
N THR A 122 7.40 0.76 1.20
CA THR A 122 8.41 0.32 0.23
C THR A 122 7.79 0.18 -1.17
N ALA A 123 7.72 1.29 -1.87
CA ALA A 123 7.11 1.41 -3.20
C ALA A 123 8.04 0.91 -4.31
N GLN A 124 7.48 0.27 -5.36
CA GLN A 124 8.26 0.09 -6.59
C GLN A 124 8.62 1.47 -7.15
N ASP A 125 9.88 1.67 -7.54
CA ASP A 125 10.30 2.87 -8.26
C ASP A 125 9.76 2.82 -9.70
N ALA A 126 8.53 3.31 -9.88
CA ALA A 126 7.84 3.37 -11.17
C ALA A 126 6.77 4.46 -11.22
N ASP A 127 6.47 4.90 -12.43
CA ASP A 127 5.40 5.86 -12.75
C ASP A 127 3.99 5.29 -12.56
N SER A 128 3.86 3.96 -12.47
CA SER A 128 2.58 3.25 -12.30
C SER A 128 2.12 3.10 -10.85
N VAL A 129 2.85 3.64 -9.87
CA VAL A 129 2.51 3.55 -8.45
C VAL A 129 2.12 4.93 -7.95
N HIS A 130 0.89 5.04 -7.44
CA HIS A 130 0.36 6.27 -6.88
C HIS A 130 -0.12 6.02 -5.46
N VAL A 131 0.00 7.06 -4.63
CA VAL A 131 -0.53 7.07 -3.26
C VAL A 131 -1.60 8.14 -3.12
N GLY A 132 -2.53 7.91 -2.20
CA GLY A 132 -3.54 8.89 -1.81
C GLY A 132 -2.89 10.08 -1.12
N GLY A 133 -3.52 11.25 -1.25
CA GLY A 133 -3.03 12.52 -0.73
C GLY A 133 -4.08 13.61 -0.87
N PRO A 134 -3.73 14.90 -0.72
CA PRO A 134 -4.64 15.99 -1.11
C PRO A 134 -5.00 15.89 -2.60
N SER A 135 -4.08 15.32 -3.37
CA SER A 135 -4.29 14.75 -4.70
C SER A 135 -3.51 13.45 -4.81
N ALA A 136 -3.92 12.56 -5.72
CA ALA A 136 -3.16 11.37 -6.05
C ALA A 136 -1.76 11.75 -6.54
N LYS A 137 -0.72 11.14 -5.97
CA LYS A 137 0.68 11.48 -6.27
C LYS A 137 1.47 10.25 -6.69
N CYS A 138 2.22 10.36 -7.79
CA CYS A 138 3.14 9.32 -8.23
C CYS A 138 4.29 9.18 -7.24
N VAL A 139 4.67 7.96 -6.87
CA VAL A 139 5.74 7.74 -5.88
C VAL A 139 7.09 8.33 -6.30
N ARG A 140 7.37 8.39 -7.61
CA ARG A 140 8.61 8.98 -8.16
C ARG A 140 8.67 10.51 -8.03
N GLU A 141 7.53 11.14 -7.79
CA GLU A 141 7.39 12.60 -7.67
C GLU A 141 7.32 13.03 -6.21
N ILE A 142 7.25 12.10 -5.27
CA ILE A 142 7.17 12.39 -3.84
C ILE A 142 8.48 13.02 -3.35
N GLN A 143 8.34 14.11 -2.60
CA GLN A 143 9.42 14.81 -1.93
C GLN A 143 9.14 14.95 -0.44
N VAL A 144 10.19 15.22 0.34
CA VAL A 144 10.04 15.56 1.77
C VAL A 144 9.13 16.78 1.91
N GLY A 145 8.17 16.69 2.83
CA GLY A 145 7.13 17.70 3.06
C GLY A 145 5.83 17.45 2.29
N ASP A 146 5.81 16.57 1.30
CA ASP A 146 4.57 16.18 0.63
C ASP A 146 3.63 15.43 1.57
N GLU A 147 2.34 15.69 1.50
CA GLU A 147 1.35 14.99 2.32
C GLU A 147 0.83 13.74 1.62
N VAL A 148 0.81 12.63 2.36
CA VAL A 148 0.25 11.34 1.91
C VAL A 148 -0.84 10.84 2.88
N ALA A 149 -1.81 10.12 2.33
CA ALA A 149 -2.89 9.51 3.09
C ALA A 149 -2.37 8.27 3.83
N CYS A 150 -2.32 8.36 5.16
CA CYS A 150 -1.87 7.31 6.05
C CYS A 150 -3.01 6.86 6.97
N PHE A 151 -2.95 5.59 7.38
CA PHE A 151 -3.77 5.02 8.42
C PHE A 151 -2.86 4.49 9.52
N THR A 152 -3.04 4.97 10.75
CA THR A 152 -2.25 4.54 11.90
C THR A 152 -3.12 3.90 12.96
N ALA A 153 -2.79 2.67 13.34
CA ALA A 153 -3.39 2.04 14.51
C ALA A 153 -2.65 2.54 15.75
N HIS A 154 -3.16 3.59 16.40
CA HIS A 154 -2.55 4.10 17.63
C HIS A 154 -2.59 3.05 18.75
N GLY A 155 -1.42 2.61 19.22
CA GLY A 155 -1.26 1.85 20.46
C GLY A 155 -1.59 0.36 20.40
N ARG A 156 -1.60 -0.27 19.22
CA ARG A 156 -2.03 -1.67 19.05
C ARG A 156 -0.93 -2.49 18.39
N ALA A 157 -0.35 -3.41 19.14
CA ALA A 157 0.53 -4.42 18.61
C ALA A 157 -0.30 -5.49 17.90
N THR A 158 0.20 -6.02 16.78
CA THR A 158 -0.48 -7.11 16.07
C THR A 158 0.44 -8.30 15.89
N HIS A 159 -0.02 -9.50 16.24
CA HIS A 159 0.67 -10.75 15.97
C HIS A 159 -0.24 -11.61 15.07
N LEU A 160 0.29 -12.10 13.96
CA LEU A 160 -0.49 -12.84 12.94
C LEU A 160 -1.71 -12.06 12.39
N GLY A 161 -1.66 -10.73 12.42
CA GLY A 161 -2.76 -9.89 11.93
C GLY A 161 -3.88 -9.62 12.92
N GLU A 162 -3.80 -10.16 14.13
CA GLU A 162 -4.75 -9.91 15.22
C GLU A 162 -4.16 -8.96 16.26
N GLU A 163 -5.01 -8.10 16.84
CA GLU A 163 -4.63 -7.17 17.92
C GLU A 163 -4.28 -7.94 19.20
N VAL A 164 -3.10 -7.66 19.75
CA VAL A 164 -2.59 -8.28 20.98
C VAL A 164 -1.98 -7.22 21.91
N GLU A 165 -2.12 -7.40 23.22
CA GLU A 165 -1.38 -6.63 24.22
C GLU A 165 0.03 -7.22 24.43
N GLU A 166 0.84 -7.29 23.36
CA GLU A 166 2.24 -7.75 23.43
C GLU A 166 3.22 -6.65 23.02
N PHE A 167 4.46 -6.73 23.52
CA PHE A 167 5.52 -5.82 23.11
C PHE A 167 6.05 -6.23 21.73
N ILE A 168 5.89 -5.36 20.73
CA ILE A 168 6.38 -5.56 19.36
C ILE A 168 7.22 -4.34 18.97
N GLU A 169 8.40 -4.58 18.42
CA GLU A 169 9.32 -3.55 17.90
C GLU A 169 9.70 -3.90 16.45
N GLU A 170 9.46 -2.98 15.52
CA GLU A 170 9.70 -3.11 14.07
C GLU A 170 10.48 -1.86 13.59
N PHE A 171 11.38 -2.01 12.61
CA PHE A 171 12.29 -0.95 12.11
C PHE A 171 12.25 -0.78 10.57
#